data_AF-A0A6I8LU82-F1
#
_entry.id   AF-A0A6I8LU82-F1
#
_cell.length_a   1.000
_cell.length_b   1.000
_cell.length_c   1.000
_cell.angle_alpha   90.00
_cell.angle_beta   90.00
_cell.angle_gamma   90.00
#
_symmetry.space_group_name_H-M   'P 1'
#
loop_
_entity.id
_entity.type
_entity.pdbx_description
1 polymer ?
#
loop_
_entity_poly.entity_id
_entity_poly.type
_entity_poly.pdbx_seq_one_letter_code
_entity_poly.pdbx_strand_id
1 'polypeptide(L)'
;MVAAGDADQSSVAERLGIKPEMVVQEIGWDEDVDDDVRAAIEEQIGGDILDEDADEVIDVVLLWWRQDDGDLGDALIDARGPLEETGVIWVLTPKTGQPGHVEPSEIAEAVPVVGLAQTANMSVGPNWIGTRLVSPKSKSKQR
;
A
#
# COMPACT_ATOMS: atom_id res chain seq x y z
N MET A 1 8.74 19.81 23.02
CA MET A 1 7.72 20.44 22.17
C MET A 1 7.40 19.39 21.12
N VAL A 2 6.40 18.55 21.36
CA VAL A 2 5.94 17.56 20.37
C VAL A 2 5.20 18.35 19.30
N ALA A 3 5.63 18.19 18.04
CA ALA A 3 5.17 19.02 16.95
C ALA A 3 3.75 18.59 16.59
N ALA A 4 2.91 19.54 16.18
CA ALA A 4 1.56 19.23 15.73
C ALA A 4 1.53 18.43 14.41
N GLY A 5 2.69 18.12 13.82
CA GLY A 5 2.83 17.24 12.66
C GLY A 5 2.82 15.74 13.03
N ASP A 6 3.41 15.36 14.16
CA ASP A 6 3.55 13.95 14.57
C ASP A 6 2.17 13.27 14.76
N ALA A 7 1.18 14.02 15.24
CA ALA A 7 -0.16 13.48 15.51
C ALA A 7 -0.98 13.16 14.24
N ASP A 8 -0.79 13.92 13.15
CA ASP A 8 -1.45 13.64 11.87
C ASP A 8 -0.77 12.46 11.17
N GLN A 9 0.54 12.34 11.33
CA GLN A 9 1.38 11.28 10.78
C GLN A 9 1.06 9.91 11.41
N SER A 10 1.11 9.76 12.73
CA SER A 10 0.72 8.49 13.39
C SER A 10 -0.71 8.09 13.05
N SER A 11 -1.60 9.08 12.86
CA SER A 11 -2.96 8.83 12.42
C SER A 11 -3.03 8.20 11.02
N VAL A 12 -2.08 8.44 10.12
CA VAL A 12 -2.07 7.83 8.77
C VAL A 12 -1.81 6.32 8.85
N ALA A 13 -0.79 5.89 9.59
CA ALA A 13 -0.49 4.47 9.76
C ALA A 13 -1.69 3.71 10.39
N GLU A 14 -2.30 4.32 11.43
CA GLU A 14 -3.53 3.78 12.04
C GLU A 14 -4.70 3.71 11.05
N ARG A 15 -4.87 4.73 10.19
CA ARG A 15 -5.93 4.76 9.17
C ARG A 15 -5.72 3.71 8.09
N LEU A 16 -4.47 3.43 7.73
CA LEU A 16 -4.10 2.34 6.83
C LEU A 16 -4.34 0.96 7.48
N GLY A 17 -4.63 0.92 8.79
CA GLY A 17 -4.87 -0.30 9.55
C GLY A 17 -3.59 -1.05 9.90
N ILE A 18 -2.44 -0.35 9.83
CA ILE A 18 -1.14 -0.88 10.20
C ILE A 18 -1.07 -0.93 11.73
N LYS A 19 -0.58 -2.06 12.25
CA LYS A 19 -0.45 -2.31 13.69
C LYS A 19 1.03 -2.45 14.05
N PRO A 20 1.38 -2.22 15.32
CA PRO A 20 2.70 -2.57 15.80
C PRO A 20 3.02 -4.04 15.52
N GLU A 21 4.30 -4.33 15.26
CA GLU A 21 4.81 -5.67 14.96
C GLU A 21 4.39 -6.27 13.60
N MET A 22 3.65 -5.52 12.77
CA MET A 22 3.37 -5.93 11.38
C MET A 22 4.58 -5.70 10.47
N VAL A 23 4.79 -6.62 9.53
CA VAL A 23 5.81 -6.49 8.50
C VAL A 23 5.24 -5.72 7.32
N VAL A 24 5.83 -4.55 7.03
CA VAL A 24 5.42 -3.67 5.94
C VAL A 24 6.49 -3.70 4.86
N GLN A 25 6.09 -3.95 3.62
CA GLN A 25 6.96 -3.84 2.45
C GLN A 25 6.54 -2.66 1.59
N GLU A 26 7.50 -1.94 1.02
CA GLU A 26 7.27 -0.95 -0.02
C GLU A 26 7.76 -1.44 -1.38
N ILE A 27 7.01 -1.07 -2.43
CA ILE A 27 7.32 -1.38 -3.83
C ILE A 27 7.08 -0.10 -4.64
N GLY A 28 7.95 0.18 -5.61
CA GLY A 28 7.81 1.36 -6.49
C GLY A 28 8.22 2.68 -5.82
N TRP A 29 9.03 2.60 -4.77
CA TRP A 29 9.61 3.78 -4.12
C TRP A 29 10.43 4.60 -5.12
N ASP A 30 10.23 5.92 -5.10
CA ASP A 30 10.98 6.90 -5.89
C ASP A 30 11.05 8.23 -5.10
N GLU A 31 11.68 9.27 -5.62
CA GLU A 31 11.97 10.51 -4.89
C GLU A 31 10.72 11.40 -4.61
N ASP A 32 9.56 11.04 -5.15
CA ASP A 32 8.27 11.74 -4.99
C ASP A 32 7.35 11.12 -3.92
N VAL A 33 7.77 10.04 -3.27
CA VAL A 33 7.00 9.46 -2.17
C VAL A 33 6.95 10.40 -0.97
N ASP A 34 6.01 10.14 -0.08
CA ASP A 34 5.80 10.95 1.10
C ASP A 34 6.61 10.40 2.29
N ASP A 35 7.77 10.99 2.56
CA ASP A 35 8.66 10.57 3.67
C ASP A 35 7.96 10.65 5.04
N ASP A 36 7.05 11.61 5.22
CA ASP A 36 6.27 11.74 6.46
C ASP A 36 5.34 10.53 6.65
N VAL A 37 4.76 10.00 5.57
CA VAL A 37 3.95 8.76 5.62
C VAL A 37 4.82 7.56 5.96
N ARG A 38 6.03 7.47 5.38
CA ARG A 38 6.96 6.39 5.70
C ARG A 38 7.38 6.41 7.17
N ALA A 39 7.83 7.56 7.64
CA ALA A 39 8.24 7.75 9.04
C ALA A 39 7.11 7.37 10.01
N ALA A 40 5.87 7.78 9.72
CA ALA A 40 4.71 7.41 10.51
C ALA A 40 4.50 5.88 10.62
N ILE A 41 4.73 5.17 9.51
CA ILE A 41 4.56 3.73 9.43
C ILE A 41 5.68 3.03 10.19
N GLU A 42 6.93 3.47 10.03
CA GLU A 42 8.09 2.94 10.74
C GLU A 42 7.94 3.10 12.27
N GLU A 43 7.51 4.29 12.71
CA GLU A 43 7.20 4.55 14.11
C GLU A 43 6.06 3.66 14.62
N GLN A 44 5.05 3.40 13.78
CA GLN A 44 3.90 2.58 14.15
C GLN A 44 4.23 1.08 14.26
N ILE A 45 5.02 0.54 13.33
CA ILE A 45 5.44 -0.88 13.35
C ILE A 45 6.58 -1.12 14.33
N GLY A 46 7.34 -0.08 14.68
CA GLY A 46 8.49 -0.15 15.57
C GLY A 46 9.74 -0.71 14.88
N GLY A 47 9.84 -0.55 13.57
CA GLY A 47 10.89 -1.10 12.71
C GLY A 47 10.89 -0.42 11.34
N ASP A 48 11.82 -0.84 10.48
CA ASP A 48 11.99 -0.27 9.15
C ASP A 48 11.04 -0.92 8.13
N ILE A 49 10.61 -0.15 7.13
CA ILE A 49 9.86 -0.68 5.99
C ILE A 49 10.81 -1.50 5.10
N LEU A 50 10.37 -2.66 4.65
CA LEU A 50 11.15 -3.56 3.81
C LEU A 50 11.05 -3.19 2.33
N ASP A 51 12.16 -3.33 1.59
CA ASP A 51 12.17 -3.20 0.14
C ASP A 51 11.58 -4.44 -0.57
N GLU A 52 11.35 -4.33 -1.88
CA GLU A 52 10.83 -5.41 -2.73
C GLU A 52 11.66 -6.71 -2.74
N ASP A 53 12.97 -6.60 -2.45
CA ASP A 53 13.91 -7.73 -2.39
C ASP A 53 13.85 -8.52 -1.06
N ALA A 54 12.99 -8.13 -0.12
CA ALA A 54 12.92 -8.78 1.18
C ALA A 54 12.31 -10.19 1.11
N ASP A 55 13.02 -11.18 1.66
CA ASP A 55 12.56 -12.58 1.78
C ASP A 55 11.88 -12.80 3.14
N GLU A 56 10.82 -12.03 3.40
CA GLU A 56 10.05 -12.10 4.65
C GLU A 56 8.55 -12.19 4.36
N VAL A 57 7.76 -12.66 5.34
CA VAL A 57 6.30 -12.77 5.18
C VAL A 57 5.70 -11.39 5.44
N ILE A 58 5.06 -10.82 4.43
CA ILE A 58 4.60 -9.44 4.47
C ILE A 58 3.12 -9.36 4.88
N ASP A 59 2.82 -8.60 5.93
CA ASP A 59 1.44 -8.33 6.36
C ASP A 59 0.79 -7.24 5.50
N VAL A 60 1.57 -6.19 5.17
CA VAL A 60 1.08 -5.02 4.45
C VAL A 60 2.06 -4.63 3.36
N VAL A 61 1.60 -4.57 2.11
CA VAL A 61 2.39 -4.04 1.00
C VAL A 61 1.92 -2.64 0.64
N LEU A 62 2.83 -1.68 0.63
CA LEU A 62 2.64 -0.32 0.12
C LEU A 62 3.16 -0.28 -1.32
N LEU A 63 2.25 -0.31 -2.28
CA LEU A 63 2.59 -0.21 -3.70
C LEU A 63 2.46 1.25 -4.15
N TRP A 64 3.58 1.94 -4.32
CA TRP A 64 3.63 3.29 -4.90
C TRP A 64 3.53 3.16 -6.42
N TRP A 65 2.39 3.57 -6.99
CA TRP A 65 2.06 3.33 -8.39
C TRP A 65 1.76 4.62 -9.14
N ARG A 66 2.48 4.86 -10.24
CA ARG A 66 2.30 5.98 -11.15
C ARG A 66 1.89 5.47 -12.52
N GLN A 67 1.27 6.34 -13.30
CA GLN A 67 0.78 5.97 -14.64
C GLN A 67 1.89 5.47 -15.59
N ASP A 68 3.13 5.91 -15.39
CA ASP A 68 4.28 5.52 -16.22
C ASP A 68 5.07 4.32 -15.63
N ASP A 69 4.67 3.76 -14.49
CA ASP A 69 5.39 2.63 -13.85
C ASP A 69 5.22 1.28 -14.59
N GLY A 70 4.29 1.19 -15.54
CA GLY A 70 4.12 0.02 -16.41
C GLY A 70 2.75 -0.64 -16.30
N ASP A 71 2.71 -1.95 -16.05
CA ASP A 71 1.46 -2.71 -15.89
C ASP A 71 1.14 -2.98 -14.42
N LEU A 72 0.02 -2.42 -13.94
CA LEU A 72 -0.41 -2.56 -12.55
C LEU A 72 -0.75 -4.02 -12.20
N GLY A 73 -1.23 -4.80 -13.17
CA GLY A 73 -1.55 -6.20 -12.96
C GLY A 73 -0.32 -7.02 -12.62
N ASP A 74 0.78 -6.87 -13.37
CA ASP A 74 2.04 -7.53 -13.07
C ASP A 74 2.59 -7.12 -11.69
N ALA A 75 2.61 -5.81 -11.39
CA ALA A 75 3.06 -5.31 -10.10
C ALA A 75 2.23 -5.84 -8.92
N LEU A 76 0.90 -6.01 -9.10
CA LEU A 76 0.04 -6.62 -8.09
C LEU A 76 0.27 -8.13 -7.94
N ILE A 77 0.69 -8.84 -8.99
CA ILE A 77 1.06 -10.26 -8.91
C ILE A 77 2.35 -10.40 -8.12
N ASP A 78 3.34 -9.56 -8.39
CA ASP A 78 4.63 -9.55 -7.66
C ASP A 78 4.43 -9.18 -6.19
N ALA A 79 3.67 -8.11 -5.91
CA ALA A 79 3.29 -7.69 -4.56
C ALA A 79 2.53 -8.77 -3.77
N ARG A 80 1.78 -9.63 -4.46
CA ARG A 80 1.05 -10.73 -3.83
C ARG A 80 1.95 -11.91 -3.48
N GLY A 81 3.11 -12.05 -4.13
CA GLY A 81 4.05 -13.15 -3.92
C GLY A 81 4.44 -13.36 -2.45
N PRO A 82 4.99 -12.34 -1.76
CA PRO A 82 5.42 -12.45 -0.37
C PRO A 82 4.32 -12.11 0.66
N LEU A 83 3.10 -11.78 0.20
CA LEU A 83 1.98 -11.36 1.05
C LEU A 83 1.36 -12.52 1.85
N GLU A 84 1.09 -12.28 3.14
CA GLU A 84 0.39 -13.21 4.03
C GLU A 84 -1.07 -13.49 3.57
N GLU A 85 -1.65 -14.61 4.02
CA GLU A 85 -3.02 -15.03 3.66
C GLU A 85 -4.10 -14.00 4.02
N THR A 86 -3.86 -13.22 5.07
CA THR A 86 -4.70 -12.14 5.58
C THR A 86 -4.12 -10.75 5.32
N GLY A 87 -3.03 -10.70 4.55
CA GLY A 87 -2.34 -9.47 4.21
C GLY A 87 -3.16 -8.53 3.34
N VAL A 88 -2.71 -7.28 3.32
CA VAL A 88 -3.38 -6.17 2.62
C VAL A 88 -2.40 -5.49 1.70
N ILE A 89 -2.83 -5.17 0.48
CA ILE A 89 -2.05 -4.35 -0.45
C ILE A 89 -2.69 -2.96 -0.49
N TRP A 90 -1.91 -1.93 -0.23
CA TRP A 90 -2.27 -0.54 -0.37
C TRP A 90 -1.63 0.02 -1.64
N VAL A 91 -2.44 0.21 -2.68
CA VAL A 91 -1.99 0.87 -3.91
C VAL A 91 -2.12 2.37 -3.70
N LEU A 92 -0.97 3.03 -3.57
CA LEU A 92 -0.83 4.46 -3.41
C LEU A 92 -0.66 5.05 -4.80
N THR A 93 -1.59 5.90 -5.23
CA THR A 93 -1.47 6.62 -6.51
C THR A 93 -1.45 8.14 -6.30
N PRO A 94 -0.77 8.90 -7.18
CA PRO A 94 -0.79 10.34 -7.09
C PRO A 94 -2.21 10.88 -7.28
N LYS A 95 -2.58 11.90 -6.50
CA LYS A 95 -3.89 12.58 -6.62
C LYS A 95 -4.03 13.29 -7.96
N THR A 96 -5.28 13.56 -8.35
CA THR A 96 -5.58 14.31 -9.58
C THR A 96 -4.86 15.65 -9.60
N GLY A 97 -4.09 15.87 -10.67
CA GLY A 97 -3.25 17.07 -10.85
C GLY A 97 -1.78 16.89 -10.45
N GLN A 98 -1.41 15.78 -9.82
CA GLN A 98 -0.02 15.40 -9.61
C GLN A 98 0.54 14.65 -10.84
N PRO A 99 1.86 14.75 -11.10
CA PRO A 99 2.50 13.92 -12.12
C PRO A 99 2.32 12.44 -11.79
N GLY A 100 2.16 11.61 -12.82
CA GLY A 100 1.92 10.17 -12.64
C GLY A 100 0.54 9.80 -12.10
N HIS A 101 -0.44 10.72 -12.13
CA HIS A 101 -1.81 10.43 -11.69
C HIS A 101 -2.42 9.24 -12.43
N VAL A 102 -2.87 8.25 -11.67
CA VAL A 102 -3.52 7.04 -12.20
C VAL A 102 -5.02 7.16 -12.04
N GLU A 103 -5.75 6.86 -13.12
CA GLU A 103 -7.20 6.89 -13.08
C GLU A 103 -7.73 5.74 -12.19
N PRO A 104 -8.74 6.00 -11.33
CA PRO A 104 -9.34 4.95 -10.51
C PRO A 104 -9.88 3.77 -11.31
N SER A 105 -10.28 4.01 -12.57
CA SER A 105 -10.74 2.98 -13.50
C SER A 105 -9.66 1.97 -13.83
N GLU A 106 -8.41 2.41 -14.02
CA GLU A 106 -7.27 1.52 -14.32
C GLU A 106 -7.04 0.52 -13.19
N ILE A 107 -7.06 1.02 -11.93
CA ILE A 107 -6.99 0.17 -10.74
C ILE A 107 -8.18 -0.79 -10.70
N ALA A 108 -9.40 -0.29 -10.94
CA ALA A 108 -10.61 -1.11 -10.89
C ALA A 108 -10.65 -2.21 -11.97
N GLU A 109 -9.97 -2.00 -13.10
CA GLU A 109 -9.83 -2.98 -14.19
C GLU A 109 -8.72 -4.00 -13.91
N ALA A 110 -7.59 -3.58 -13.33
CA ALA A 110 -6.46 -4.47 -13.03
C ALA A 110 -6.70 -5.39 -11.82
N VAL A 111 -7.28 -4.86 -10.73
CA VAL A 111 -7.54 -5.58 -9.47
C VAL A 111 -8.25 -6.94 -9.64
N PRO A 112 -9.36 -7.06 -10.40
CA PRO A 112 -10.04 -8.34 -10.56
C PRO A 112 -9.24 -9.35 -11.39
N VAL A 113 -8.36 -8.90 -12.29
CA VAL A 113 -7.53 -9.78 -13.14
C VAL A 113 -6.56 -10.60 -12.29
N VAL A 114 -6.03 -9.98 -11.24
CA VAL A 114 -5.09 -10.62 -10.28
C VAL A 114 -5.80 -11.33 -9.12
N GLY A 115 -7.14 -11.37 -9.16
CA GLY A 115 -7.96 -12.02 -8.14
C GLY A 115 -7.98 -11.31 -6.79
N LEU A 116 -7.71 -10.00 -6.77
CA LEU A 116 -7.84 -9.14 -5.60
C LEU A 116 -9.21 -8.44 -5.60
N ALA A 117 -9.56 -7.84 -4.47
CA ALA A 117 -10.76 -7.02 -4.35
C ALA A 117 -10.44 -5.69 -3.66
N GLN A 118 -10.91 -4.60 -4.25
CA GLN A 118 -10.88 -3.28 -3.61
C GLN A 118 -11.90 -3.23 -2.47
N THR A 119 -11.46 -2.78 -1.30
CA THR A 119 -12.29 -2.73 -0.08
C THR A 119 -12.45 -1.34 0.50
N ALA A 120 -11.47 -0.47 0.30
CA ALA A 120 -11.50 0.90 0.79
C ALA A 120 -10.63 1.81 -0.08
N ASN A 121 -10.88 3.11 -0.01
CA ASN A 121 -10.01 4.15 -0.53
C ASN A 121 -9.91 5.26 0.51
N MET A 122 -8.73 5.86 0.65
CA MET A 122 -8.50 6.99 1.55
C MET A 122 -7.32 7.84 1.11
N SER A 123 -7.32 9.11 1.48
CA SER A 123 -6.16 9.98 1.27
C SER A 123 -5.02 9.55 2.19
N VAL A 124 -3.82 9.44 1.62
CA VAL A 124 -2.58 9.14 2.34
C VAL A 124 -1.69 10.35 2.12
N GLY A 125 -1.63 11.24 3.11
CA GLY A 125 -0.92 12.51 2.98
C GLY A 125 -1.53 13.52 1.99
N PRO A 126 -0.78 14.60 1.69
CA PRO A 126 -1.21 15.68 0.80
C PRO A 126 -1.33 15.25 -0.67
N ASN A 127 -0.45 14.37 -1.16
CA ASN A 127 -0.29 14.11 -2.59
C ASN A 127 -0.79 12.74 -3.06
N TRP A 128 -1.00 11.79 -2.13
CA TRP A 128 -1.30 10.40 -2.48
C TRP A 128 -2.69 9.97 -2.04
N ILE A 129 -3.27 9.03 -2.79
CA ILE A 129 -4.49 8.32 -2.43
C ILE A 129 -4.20 6.83 -2.34
N GLY A 130 -4.51 6.24 -1.18
CA GLY A 130 -4.38 4.81 -0.94
C GLY A 130 -5.66 4.08 -1.29
N THR A 131 -5.51 3.03 -2.09
CA THR A 131 -6.56 2.06 -2.40
C THR A 131 -6.24 0.74 -1.72
N ARG A 132 -7.14 0.31 -0.83
CA ARG A 132 -7.00 -0.94 -0.08
C ARG A 132 -7.49 -2.11 -0.90
N LEU A 133 -6.59 -3.03 -1.20
CA LEU A 133 -6.86 -4.30 -1.85
C LEU A 133 -6.64 -5.43 -0.87
N VAL A 134 -7.52 -6.42 -0.91
CA VAL A 134 -7.36 -7.66 -0.15
C VAL A 134 -7.54 -8.85 -1.07
N SER A 135 -6.83 -9.94 -0.75
CA SER A 135 -7.19 -11.23 -1.32
C SER A 135 -8.57 -11.61 -0.78
N PRO A 136 -9.61 -11.75 -1.62
CA PRO A 136 -10.87 -12.31 -1.16
C PRO A 136 -10.54 -13.69 -0.62
N LYS A 137 -10.92 -13.98 0.63
CA LYS A 137 -10.71 -15.31 1.22
C LYS A 137 -11.20 -16.32 0.20
N SER A 138 -10.25 -17.05 -0.38
CA SER A 138 -10.56 -18.27 -1.10
C SER A 138 -11.43 -19.05 -0.13
N LYS A 139 -12.72 -19.22 -0.44
CA LYS A 139 -13.49 -20.25 0.22
C LYS A 139 -12.72 -21.51 -0.12
N SER A 140 -11.87 -21.94 0.81
CA SER A 140 -11.20 -23.23 0.76
C SER A 140 -12.30 -24.18 0.38
N LYS A 141 -12.14 -24.76 -0.79
CA LYS A 141 -13.06 -25.74 -1.34
C LYS A 141 -13.01 -26.90 -0.36
N GLN A 142 -13.90 -26.87 0.61
CA GLN A 142 -14.20 -28.00 1.46
C GLN A 142 -14.89 -28.99 0.52
N ARG A 143 -14.10 -29.84 -0.15
CA ARG A 143 -14.51 -31.08 -0.82
C ARG A 143 -13.33 -31.81 -1.43
#